data_AF-A0A2G6TJ23-F1
#
_entry.id   AF-A0A2G6TJ23-F1
#
_cell.length_a   1.000
_cell.length_b   1.000
_cell.length_c   1.000
_cell.angle_alpha   90.00
_cell.angle_beta   90.00
_cell.angle_gamma   90.00
#
_symmetry.space_group_name_H-M   'P 1'
#
loop_
_entity.id
_entity.type
_entity.pdbx_description
1 polymer ?
#
loop_
_entity_poly.entity_id
_entity_poly.type
_entity_poly.pdbx_seq_one_letter_code
_entity_poly.pdbx_strand_id
1 'polypeptide(L)'
;METNEIEKLAKLKRLTAQYFTTLKPTNSKNSSVVQFRVVNYLELGCVITDMLKLCILALDHDMHKIEEKKNESINVSLILETVVQMFPLDEFEFLSYVGEMVG
;
A
#
# COMPACT_ATOMS: atom_id res chain seq x y z
N MET A 1 -22.07 -16.90 33.50
CA MET A 1 -22.10 -16.65 32.04
C MET A 1 -21.15 -15.52 31.65
N GLU A 2 -21.00 -14.48 32.49
CA GLU A 2 -20.11 -13.33 32.27
C GLU A 2 -18.60 -13.66 32.24
N THR A 3 -18.16 -14.67 33.00
CA THR A 3 -16.73 -15.07 33.07
C THR A 3 -16.17 -15.53 31.71
N ASN A 4 -17.01 -16.13 30.86
CA ASN A 4 -16.62 -16.63 29.53
C ASN A 4 -16.41 -15.47 28.53
N GLU A 5 -17.22 -14.41 28.63
CA GLU A 5 -17.11 -13.24 27.74
C GLU A 5 -15.87 -12.38 28.07
N ILE A 6 -15.51 -12.27 29.36
CA ILE A 6 -14.28 -11.59 29.78
C ILE A 6 -13.03 -12.34 29.29
N GLU A 7 -13.04 -13.68 29.38
CA GLU A 7 -11.94 -14.52 28.89
C GLU A 7 -11.79 -14.45 27.37
N LYS A 8 -12.91 -14.49 26.63
CA LYS A 8 -12.92 -14.28 25.17
C LYS A 8 -12.36 -12.92 24.78
N LEU A 9 -12.75 -11.85 25.48
CA LEU A 9 -12.25 -10.50 25.23
C LEU A 9 -10.73 -10.41 25.48
N ALA A 10 -10.25 -11.00 26.57
CA ALA A 10 -8.81 -11.04 26.86
C ALA A 10 -8.03 -11.80 25.77
N LYS A 11 -8.55 -12.95 25.33
CA LYS A 11 -7.99 -13.72 24.23
C LYS A 11 -7.97 -12.92 22.92
N LEU A 12 -9.06 -12.22 22.61
CA LEU A 12 -9.16 -11.38 21.42
C LEU A 12 -8.12 -10.25 21.45
N LYS A 13 -7.97 -9.53 22.58
CA LYS A 13 -6.95 -8.49 22.75
C LYS A 13 -5.54 -9.03 22.51
N ARG A 14 -5.24 -10.23 23.02
CA ARG A 14 -3.96 -10.90 22.79
C ARG A 14 -3.74 -11.22 21.31
N LEU A 15 -4.76 -11.77 20.64
CA LEU A 15 -4.71 -12.06 19.21
C LEU A 15 -4.50 -10.80 18.37
N THR A 16 -5.22 -9.72 18.67
CA THR A 16 -5.06 -8.45 17.95
C THR A 16 -3.66 -7.88 18.15
N ALA A 17 -3.11 -7.91 19.36
CA ALA A 17 -1.75 -7.43 19.62
C ALA A 17 -0.68 -8.29 18.93
N GLN A 18 -0.93 -9.59 18.79
CA GLN A 18 0.00 -10.52 18.16
C GLN A 18 0.00 -10.42 16.62
N TYR A 19 -1.17 -10.25 16.01
CA TYR A 19 -1.32 -10.38 14.56
C TYR A 19 -1.55 -9.05 13.82
N PHE A 20 -2.02 -7.99 14.49
CA PHE A 20 -2.31 -6.70 13.85
C PHE A 20 -1.22 -5.66 14.15
N THR A 21 -0.01 -5.94 13.67
CA THR A 21 1.16 -5.08 13.88
C THR A 21 1.46 -4.15 12.70
N THR A 22 1.02 -4.51 11.49
CA THR A 22 1.35 -3.79 10.25
C THR A 22 0.33 -2.72 9.87
N LEU A 23 -0.97 -3.02 9.96
CA LEU A 23 -2.04 -2.09 9.63
C LEU A 23 -2.40 -1.28 10.87
N LYS A 24 -2.17 0.04 10.82
CA LYS A 24 -2.55 0.97 11.88
C LYS A 24 -3.92 1.57 11.55
N PRO A 25 -4.92 1.50 12.45
CA PRO A 25 -6.21 2.13 12.21
C PRO A 25 -6.04 3.64 12.09
N THR A 26 -6.84 4.27 11.23
CA THR A 26 -6.93 5.73 11.17
C THR A 26 -8.21 6.22 11.83
N ASN A 27 -8.36 7.55 11.94
CA ASN A 27 -9.60 8.18 12.39
C ASN A 27 -10.74 8.09 11.35
N SER A 28 -10.47 7.66 10.11
CA SER A 28 -11.50 7.55 9.09
C SER A 28 -12.09 6.14 9.06
N LYS A 29 -13.40 6.09 8.79
CA LYS A 29 -14.14 4.83 8.74
C LYS A 29 -13.61 3.97 7.59
N ASN A 30 -13.31 2.71 7.89
CA ASN A 30 -12.84 1.70 6.93
C ASN A 30 -11.47 1.98 6.29
N SER A 31 -10.58 2.74 6.93
CA SER A 31 -9.22 2.89 6.43
C SER A 31 -8.16 2.62 7.49
N SER A 32 -7.06 2.03 7.05
CA SER A 32 -5.87 1.75 7.84
C SER A 32 -4.65 2.21 7.07
N VAL A 33 -3.66 2.74 7.77
CA VAL A 33 -2.36 3.09 7.20
C VAL A 33 -1.42 1.90 7.36
N VAL A 34 -0.72 1.58 6.29
CA VAL A 34 0.46 0.73 6.33
C VAL A 34 1.69 1.61 6.20
N GLN A 35 2.65 1.44 7.10
CA GLN A 35 3.97 2.05 6.96
C GLN A 35 4.93 0.99 6.45
N PHE A 36 5.58 1.25 5.32
CA PHE A 36 6.67 0.42 4.80
C PHE A 36 7.97 1.22 4.84
N ARG A 37 9.09 0.52 4.99
CA ARG A 37 10.41 1.15 5.11
C ARG A 37 11.02 1.30 3.72
N VAL A 38 11.55 2.48 3.45
CA VAL A 38 12.43 2.77 2.32
C VAL A 38 13.69 3.45 2.86
N VAL A 39 14.82 3.17 2.24
CA VAL A 39 16.16 3.69 2.54
C VAL A 39 16.23 5.18 2.23
N ASN A 40 15.63 5.61 1.11
CA ASN A 40 15.57 7.02 0.69
C ASN A 40 14.54 7.20 -0.44
N TYR A 41 14.37 8.45 -0.91
CA TYR A 41 13.47 8.78 -2.02
C TYR A 41 13.85 8.11 -3.34
N LEU A 42 15.12 7.79 -3.55
CA LEU A 42 15.54 7.06 -4.74
C LEU A 42 14.98 5.64 -4.73
N GLU A 43 15.06 4.92 -3.60
CA GLU A 43 14.45 3.60 -3.47
C GLU A 43 12.92 3.67 -3.63
N LEU A 44 12.26 4.66 -3.03
CA LEU A 44 10.82 4.87 -3.23
C LEU A 44 10.48 5.08 -4.71
N GLY A 45 11.26 5.92 -5.41
CA GLY A 45 11.11 6.15 -6.85
C GLY A 45 11.32 4.87 -7.67
N CYS A 46 12.30 4.03 -7.32
CA CYS A 46 12.49 2.72 -7.95
C CYS A 46 11.28 1.80 -7.75
N VAL A 47 10.73 1.74 -6.53
CA VAL A 47 9.54 0.93 -6.22
C VAL A 47 8.35 1.38 -7.07
N ILE A 48 8.05 2.68 -7.09
CA ILE A 48 6.98 3.25 -7.91
C ILE A 48 7.20 2.92 -9.39
N THR A 49 8.42 3.13 -9.89
CA THR A 49 8.77 2.89 -11.29
C THR A 49 8.59 1.43 -11.69
N ASP A 50 9.04 0.48 -10.87
CA ASP A 50 8.93 -0.94 -11.18
C ASP A 50 7.50 -1.45 -11.04
N MET A 51 6.69 -0.91 -10.12
CA MET A 51 5.25 -1.16 -10.08
C MET A 51 4.53 -0.67 -11.33
N LEU A 52 4.90 0.51 -11.85
CA LEU A 52 4.35 1.04 -13.11
C LEU A 52 4.74 0.17 -14.30
N LYS A 53 6.02 -0.23 -14.41
CA LYS A 53 6.47 -1.17 -15.45
C LYS A 53 5.73 -2.50 -15.39
N LEU A 54 5.49 -3.03 -14.19
CA LEU A 54 4.71 -4.25 -14.00
C LEU A 54 3.28 -4.09 -14.53
N CYS A 55 2.64 -2.95 -14.26
CA CYS A 55 1.31 -2.64 -14.79
C CYS A 55 1.32 -2.56 -16.32
N ILE A 56 2.32 -1.90 -16.93
CA ILE A 56 2.48 -1.82 -18.38
C ILE A 56 2.62 -3.22 -18.98
N LEU A 57 3.53 -4.04 -18.45
CA LEU A 57 3.72 -5.43 -18.92
C LEU A 57 2.45 -6.27 -18.78
N ALA A 58 1.71 -6.12 -17.67
CA ALA A 58 0.46 -6.84 -17.46
C ALA A 58 -0.63 -6.45 -18.46
N LEU A 59 -0.69 -5.17 -18.85
CA LEU A 59 -1.62 -4.67 -19.87
C LEU A 59 -1.19 -5.07 -21.28
N ASP A 60 0.09 -4.92 -21.63
CA ASP A 60 0.62 -5.23 -22.97
C ASP A 60 0.52 -6.71 -23.33
N HIS A 61 0.68 -7.60 -22.36
CA HIS A 61 0.57 -9.05 -22.57
C HIS A 61 -0.87 -9.57 -22.66
N ASP A 62 -1.89 -8.70 -22.69
CA ASP A 62 -3.30 -9.10 -22.82
C ASP A 62 -3.65 -10.21 -21.82
N MET A 63 -3.14 -10.11 -20.57
CA MET A 63 -3.33 -11.13 -19.52
C MET A 63 -4.83 -11.37 -19.20
N HIS A 64 -5.70 -10.48 -19.70
CA HIS A 64 -7.16 -10.56 -19.66
C HIS A 64 -7.77 -11.48 -20.74
N LYS A 65 -7.03 -11.90 -21.79
CA LYS A 65 -7.53 -12.76 -22.88
C LYS A 65 -7.36 -14.26 -22.63
N ILE A 66 -6.69 -14.66 -21.56
CA ILE A 66 -6.61 -16.07 -21.16
C ILE A 66 -7.77 -16.33 -20.21
N GLU A 67 -8.96 -16.59 -20.76
CA GLU A 67 -10.17 -16.89 -20.00
C GLU A 67 -9.98 -18.07 -19.01
N GLU A 68 -9.01 -18.94 -19.28
CA GLU A 68 -8.65 -20.09 -18.44
C GLU A 68 -7.85 -19.73 -17.17
N LYS A 69 -7.33 -18.49 -17.05
CA LYS A 69 -6.42 -18.07 -15.95
C LYS A 69 -6.90 -16.83 -15.17
N LYS A 70 -8.21 -16.59 -15.12
CA LYS A 70 -8.79 -15.40 -14.47
C LYS A 70 -8.34 -15.20 -13.01
N ASN A 71 -8.07 -16.29 -12.28
CA ASN A 71 -7.58 -16.26 -10.89
C ASN A 71 -6.07 -16.01 -10.74
N GLU A 72 -5.30 -16.00 -11.83
CA GLU A 72 -3.84 -15.77 -11.83
C GLU A 72 -3.47 -14.38 -12.38
N SER A 73 -4.46 -13.60 -12.84
CA SER A 73 -4.22 -12.27 -13.42
C SER A 73 -3.91 -11.22 -12.35
N ILE A 74 -2.95 -10.35 -12.64
CA ILE A 74 -2.58 -9.22 -11.78
C ILE A 74 -3.71 -8.19 -11.81
N ASN A 75 -4.21 -7.77 -10.64
CA ASN A 75 -5.15 -6.66 -10.56
C ASN A 75 -4.41 -5.32 -10.73
N VAL A 76 -4.29 -4.89 -12.00
CA VAL A 76 -3.61 -3.65 -12.37
C VAL A 76 -4.25 -2.42 -11.71
N SER A 77 -5.58 -2.38 -11.58
CA SER A 77 -6.28 -1.24 -10.94
C SER A 77 -5.84 -1.05 -9.49
N LEU A 78 -5.79 -2.14 -8.73
CA LEU A 78 -5.37 -2.10 -7.32
C LEU A 78 -3.92 -1.64 -7.16
N ILE A 79 -3.02 -2.08 -8.06
CA ILE A 79 -1.61 -1.64 -8.01
C ILE A 79 -1.50 -0.16 -8.36
N LEU A 80 -2.21 0.32 -9.38
CA LEU A 80 -2.21 1.74 -9.75
C LEU A 80 -2.75 2.62 -8.61
N GLU A 81 -3.83 2.22 -7.95
CA GLU A 81 -4.35 2.92 -6.76
C GLU A 81 -3.32 2.97 -5.63
N THR A 82 -2.59 1.87 -5.42
CA THR A 82 -1.51 1.79 -4.42
C THR A 82 -0.36 2.72 -4.80
N VAL A 83 0.06 2.73 -6.06
CA VAL A 83 1.12 3.59 -6.59
C VAL A 83 0.77 5.06 -6.40
N VAL A 84 -0.47 5.46 -6.67
CA VAL A 84 -0.95 6.84 -6.45
C VAL A 84 -0.76 7.26 -4.99
N GLN A 85 -1.04 6.38 -4.04
CA GLN A 85 -0.85 6.67 -2.60
C GLN A 85 0.62 6.75 -2.18
N MET A 86 1.56 6.22 -2.98
CA MET A 86 2.99 6.26 -2.68
C MET A 86 3.69 7.53 -3.20
N PHE A 87 3.05 8.32 -4.07
CA PHE A 87 3.66 9.53 -4.63
C PHE A 87 3.88 10.61 -3.55
N PRO A 88 5.14 11.04 -3.31
CA PRO A 88 5.47 12.06 -2.32
C PRO A 88 5.28 13.46 -2.92
N LEU A 89 4.02 13.83 -3.20
CA LEU A 89 3.68 15.07 -3.93
C LEU A 89 4.12 16.33 -3.17
N ASP A 90 3.90 16.37 -1.85
CA ASP A 90 4.27 17.51 -1.02
C ASP A 90 5.79 17.72 -1.02
N GLU A 91 6.57 16.63 -1.01
CA GLU A 91 8.02 16.69 -1.08
C GLU A 91 8.52 17.09 -2.47
N PHE A 92 7.85 16.68 -3.54
CA PHE A 92 8.14 17.16 -4.89
C PHE A 92 7.84 18.66 -5.04
N GLU A 93 6.77 19.15 -4.43
CA GLU A 93 6.46 20.58 -4.40
C GLU A 93 7.55 21.34 -3.63
N PHE A 94 7.94 20.85 -2.46
CA PHE A 94 9.07 21.40 -1.70
C PHE A 94 10.36 21.48 -2.52
N LEU A 95 10.72 20.41 -3.23
CA LEU A 95 11.92 20.40 -4.08
C LEU A 95 11.84 21.41 -5.23
N SER A 96 10.64 21.68 -5.74
CA SER A 96 10.43 22.69 -6.78
C SER A 96 10.75 24.09 -6.26
N TYR A 97 10.26 24.44 -5.06
CA TYR A 97 10.61 25.71 -4.41
C TYR A 97 12.11 25.84 -4.13
N VAL A 98 12.78 24.76 -3.72
CA VAL A 98 14.23 24.76 -3.51
C VAL A 98 14.98 25.03 -4.82
N GLY A 99 14.53 24.42 -5.93
CA GLY A 99 15.09 24.67 -7.25
C GLY A 99 15.03 26.14 -7.68
N GLU A 100 13.92 26.82 -7.39
CA GLU A 100 13.75 28.25 -7.67
C GLU A 100 14.63 29.16 -6.81
N MET A 101 14.98 28.73 -5.60
CA MET A 101 15.85 29.52 -4.70
C MET A 101 17.34 29.38 -5.01
N VAL A 102 17.75 28.24 -5.58
CA VAL A 102 19.15 27.88 -5.79
C VAL A 102 19.58 28.01 -7.26
N GLY A 103 18.63 28.07 -8.19
CA GLY A 103 18.85 28.30 -9.63
C GLY A 103 18.87 29.78 -10.00
#